data_AF-A0ABD0Q8M2-F1
#
_entry.id   AF-A0ABD0Q8M2-F1
#
_cell.length_a   1.000
_cell.length_b   1.000
_cell.length_c   1.000
_cell.angle_alpha   90.00
_cell.angle_beta   90.00
_cell.angle_gamma   90.00
#
_symmetry.space_group_name_H-M   'P 1'
#
loop_
_entity.id
_entity.type
_entity.pdbx_description
1 polymer ?
#
loop_
_entity_poly.entity_id
_entity_poly.type
_entity_poly.pdbx_seq_one_letter_code
_entity_poly.pdbx_strand_id
1 'polypeptide(L)' 'AAVTTLNQADKVIVFERANLLFIFNFHPCNSYNDYRVAVEHAGKYPFTRDLQKASTSS' A
#
# COMPACT_ATOMS: atom_id res chain seq x y z
N ALA A 1 -3.90 14.46 -9.25
CA ALA A 1 -2.44 14.48 -9.51
C ALA A 1 -1.88 13.09 -9.17
N ALA A 2 -0.57 12.85 -9.25
CA ALA A 2 0.03 11.57 -8.84
C ALA A 2 0.70 11.75 -7.48
N VAL A 3 0.06 11.31 -6.40
CA VAL A 3 0.70 11.23 -5.09
C VAL A 3 1.73 10.10 -5.15
N THR A 4 3.01 10.44 -5.15
CA THR A 4 4.11 9.46 -5.09
C THR A 4 4.94 9.76 -3.85
N THR A 5 4.78 8.97 -2.79
CA THR A 5 5.64 9.09 -1.60
C THR A 5 6.66 7.96 -1.63
N LEU A 6 7.94 8.34 -1.73
CA LEU A 6 9.07 7.44 -1.61
C LEU A 6 9.72 7.68 -0.26
N ASN A 7 9.48 6.77 0.68
CA ASN A 7 10.21 6.80 1.94
C ASN A 7 11.40 5.84 1.83
N GLN A 8 12.57 6.37 1.49
CA GLN A 8 13.77 5.56 1.25
C GLN A 8 14.30 4.86 2.51
N ALA A 9 14.16 5.49 3.68
CA ALA A 9 14.54 4.87 4.94
C ALA A 9 13.63 3.68 5.26
N ASP A 10 12.31 3.87 5.12
CA ASP A 10 11.33 2.83 5.45
C ASP A 10 11.19 1.79 4.34
N LYS A 11 11.74 2.07 3.15
CA LYS A 11 11.61 1.27 1.92
C LYS A 11 10.17 1.04 1.50
N VAL A 12 9.33 2.07 1.69
CA VAL A 12 7.91 2.05 1.34
C VAL A 12 7.68 2.90 0.08
N ILE A 13 6.97 2.32 -0.90
CA ILE A 13 6.53 2.99 -2.12
C ILE A 13 5.02 3.13 -2.07
N VAL A 14 4.54 4.37 -2.19
CA VAL A 14 3.11 4.68 -2.32
C VAL A 14 2.86 5.38 -3.64
N PHE A 15 1.84 4.95 -4.39
CA PHE A 15 1.36 5.68 -5.55
C PHE A 15 -0.14 5.48 -5.81
N GLU A 16 -0.74 6.42 -6.54
CA GLU A 16 -2.11 6.32 -7.04
C GLU A 16 -2.15 6.02 -8.55
N ARG A 17 -3.03 5.12 -8.98
CA ARG A 17 -3.29 4.83 -10.41
C ARG A 17 -4.74 4.39 -10.59
N ALA A 18 -5.45 5.00 -11.55
CA ALA A 18 -6.84 4.65 -11.88
C ALA A 18 -7.77 4.63 -10.64
N ASN A 19 -7.68 5.65 -9.78
CA ASN A 19 -8.46 5.80 -8.56
C ASN A 19 -8.23 4.70 -7.49
N LEU A 20 -7.12 3.97 -7.61
CA LEU A 20 -6.66 3.01 -6.61
C LEU A 20 -5.37 3.51 -5.96
N LEU A 21 -5.25 3.26 -4.66
CA LEU A 21 -4.06 3.55 -3.87
C LEU A 21 -3.24 2.26 -3.71
N PHE A 22 -1.98 2.28 -4.15
CA PHE A 22 -1.04 1.18 -4.04
C PHE A 22 0.03 1.49 -2.98
N ILE A 23 0.27 0.54 -2.08
CA ILE A 23 1.26 0.66 -1.01
C ILE A 23 2.10 -0.62 -0.99
N PHE A 24 3.41 -0.48 -1.23
CA PHE A 24 4.38 -1.57 -1.22
C PHE A 24 5.44 -1.33 -0.14
N ASN A 25 5.63 -2.29 0.76
CA ASN A 25 6.71 -2.28 1.74
C ASN A 25 7.81 -3.26 1.29
N PHE A 26 8.98 -2.73 0.94
CA PHE A 26 10.18 -3.50 0.55
C PHE A 26 11.20 -3.65 1.68
N HIS A 27 10.83 -3.32 2.92
CA HIS A 27 11.71 -3.55 4.04
C HIS A 27 11.84 -5.06 4.33
N PRO A 28 13.05 -5.64 4.37
CA PRO A 28 13.22 -7.09 4.51
C PRO A 28 12.75 -7.62 5.87
N CYS A 29 12.76 -6.77 6.90
CA CYS A 29 12.52 -7.19 8.29
C CYS A 29 11.46 -6.37 9.04
N ASN A 30 11.00 -5.24 8.49
CA ASN A 30 10.18 -4.30 9.26
C ASN A 30 8.75 -4.34 8.74
N SER A 31 7.81 -4.50 9.66
CA SER A 31 6.41 -4.21 9.46
C SER A 31 6.07 -2.91 10.16
N TYR A 32 5.06 -2.20 9.64
CA TYR A 32 4.61 -0.93 10.19
C TYR A 32 3.12 -1.06 10.51
N ASN A 33 2.75 -0.82 11.76
CA ASN A 33 1.35 -0.61 12.15
C ASN A 33 1.04 0.88 12.05
N ASP A 34 -0.20 1.22 11.69
CA ASP A 34 -0.69 2.61 11.63
C ASP A 34 0.15 3.54 10.72
N TYR A 35 0.76 3.00 9.66
CA TYR A 35 1.56 3.78 8.72
C TYR A 35 0.70 4.82 7.99
N ARG A 36 1.01 6.10 8.19
CA ARG A 36 0.23 7.21 7.64
C ARG A 36 0.66 7.52 6.22
N VAL A 37 -0.32 7.58 5.32
CA VAL A 37 -0.15 7.94 3.92
C VAL A 37 -1.02 9.15 3.63
N ALA A 38 -0.43 10.19 3.03
CA ALA A 38 -1.19 11.31 2.51
C ALA A 38 -1.93 10.89 1.23
N VAL A 39 -3.21 11.23 1.11
CA VAL A 39 -4.05 10.95 -0.07
C VAL A 39 -4.63 12.25 -0.61
N GLU A 40 -4.82 12.34 -1.92
CA GLU A 40 -5.38 13.54 -2.56
C GLU A 40 -6.91 13.59 -2.41
N HIS A 41 -7.56 12.42 -2.47
CA HIS A 41 -9.01 12.30 -2.41
C HIS A 41 -9.46 11.82 -1.03
N ALA A 42 -10.29 12.61 -0.35
CA ALA A 42 -10.94 12.18 0.87
C ALA A 42 -11.96 11.07 0.56
N GLY A 43 -11.95 10.00 1.35
CA GLY A 43 -12.85 8.88 1.15
C GLY A 43 -12.54 7.68 2.04
N LYS A 44 -13.38 6.64 1.95
CA LYS A 44 -13.08 5.33 2.50
C LYS A 44 -12.42 4.48 1.43
N TYR A 45 -11.24 3.98 1.73
CA TYR A 45 -10.49 3.06 0.87
C TYR A 45 -10.70 1.63 1.41
N PRO A 46 -11.62 0.82 0.84
CA PRO A 46 -11.79 -0.56 1.27
C PRO A 46 -10.51 -1.35 0.99
N PHE A 47 -10.07 -2.12 1.98
CA PHE A 47 -8.88 -2.95 1.86
C PHE A 47 -9.19 -4.22 1.08
N THR A 48 -8.59 -4.36 -0.10
CA THR A 48 -8.68 -5.57 -0.92
C THR A 48 -7.33 -6.29 -0.86
N ARG A 49 -7.30 -7.52 -0.36
CA ARG A 49 -6.08 -8.31 -0.17
C ARG A 49 -6.04 -9.48 -1.13
N ASP A 50 -5.54 -9.26 -2.33
CA ASP A 50 -5.53 -10.30 -3.38
C ASP A 50 -4.31 -11.24 -3.29
N LEU A 51 -3.26 -10.86 -2.56
CA LEU A 51 -1.97 -11.57 -2.52
C LEU A 51 -1.89 -12.75 -1.53
N GLN A 52 -3.00 -13.11 -0.86
CA GLN A 52 -3.11 -14.35 -0.08
C GLN A 52 -4.25 -15.22 -0.58
N LYS A 53 -4.26 -15.56 -1.87
CA LYS A 53 -4.88 -16.83 -2.27
C LYS A 53 -3.83 -17.93 -2.12
N ALA A 54 -3.59 -18.36 -0.87
CA ALA A 54 -2.98 -19.67 -0.68
C ALA A 54 -3.91 -20.68 -1.34
N SER A 55 -3.38 -21.50 -2.24
CA SER A 55 -4.09 -22.63 -2.83
C SER A 55 -4.61 -23.54 -1.71
N THR A 56 -5.82 -23.31 -1.22
CA THR A 56 -6.59 -24.36 -0.56
C THR A 56 -7.12 -25.24 -1.68
N SER A 57 -6.36 -26.28 -1.96
CA SER A 57 -6.81 -27.50 -2.63
C SER A 57 -8.07 -28.03 -1.94
N SER A 58 -9.16 -28.14 -2.68
CA SER A 58 -10.11 -29.25 -2.58
C SER A 58 -10.58 -29.59 -3.99
#